data_AF-A0A1Y3GGK3-F1
#
_entry.id   AF-A0A1Y3GGK3-F1
#
_cell.length_a   1.000
_cell.length_b   1.000
_cell.length_c   1.000
_cell.angle_alpha   90.00
_cell.angle_beta   90.00
_cell.angle_gamma   90.00
#
_symmetry.space_group_name_H-M   'P 1'
#
loop_
_entity.id
_entity.type
_entity.pdbx_description
1 polymer ?
#
loop_
_entity_poly.entity_id
_entity_poly.type
_entity_poly.pdbx_seq_one_letter_code
_entity_poly.pdbx_strand_id
1 'polypeptide(L)'
;MFNSSGSYTGVDLDNVVNEDKPNKEAKEIIQTLDSYTEYSPSLTGFYIIVKADKETDKARSELIDNPESEIEIYDNLRFFTFTGRIYRDYSEIKGRQDELNKVVDKYLSRSDPEPETPENKDIDGSKPHGLELKDLHEIAMKDNKFKELYQGDISSYPSQSEADLALMSKMAFYTQKDPSLMENWFSRSALGQRRKWRKRRDYQHRTIDKAISGTTETYDPKTSSSMDKKRDSGRKSFLNLRPS
;
A
#
# COMPACT_ATOMS: atom_id res chain seq x y z
N MET A 1 -23.93 -14.10 -2.15
CA MET A 1 -22.71 -13.53 -2.76
C MET A 1 -21.54 -13.86 -1.85
N PHE A 2 -20.62 -14.71 -2.29
CA PHE A 2 -19.37 -14.94 -1.56
C PHE A 2 -18.38 -13.84 -1.97
N ASN A 3 -17.98 -13.02 -1.01
CA ASN A 3 -16.99 -11.97 -1.20
C ASN A 3 -15.61 -12.61 -1.39
N SER A 4 -15.24 -12.90 -2.64
CA SER A 4 -13.92 -13.38 -3.00
C SER A 4 -12.93 -12.22 -3.10
N SER A 5 -12.92 -11.31 -2.11
CA SER A 5 -11.93 -10.23 -2.00
C SER A 5 -10.63 -10.78 -1.43
N GLY A 6 -9.77 -11.26 -2.32
CA GLY A 6 -8.37 -11.51 -2.00
C GLY A 6 -7.56 -10.85 -3.10
N SER A 7 -6.57 -10.05 -2.72
CA SER A 7 -5.66 -9.46 -3.69
C SER A 7 -4.69 -10.52 -4.24
N TYR A 8 -4.02 -10.22 -5.35
CA TYR A 8 -3.02 -11.12 -5.91
C TYR A 8 -1.62 -10.68 -5.46
N THR A 9 -0.84 -11.65 -4.99
CA THR A 9 0.57 -11.48 -4.64
C THR A 9 1.41 -12.32 -5.59
N GLY A 10 2.42 -11.68 -6.18
CA GLY A 10 3.44 -12.36 -6.97
C GLY A 10 4.66 -12.65 -6.10
N VAL A 11 5.20 -13.85 -6.24
CA VAL A 11 6.47 -14.27 -5.64
C VAL A 11 7.42 -14.61 -6.79
N ASP A 12 8.54 -13.91 -6.84
CA ASP A 12 9.60 -14.09 -7.82
C ASP A 12 10.79 -14.80 -7.16
N LEU A 13 11.29 -15.85 -7.80
CA LEU A 13 12.43 -16.61 -7.35
C LEU A 13 13.50 -16.55 -8.43
N ASP A 14 14.57 -15.79 -8.17
CA ASP A 14 15.65 -15.57 -9.13
C ASP A 14 16.86 -16.47 -8.86
N ASN A 15 17.49 -16.94 -9.95
CA ASN A 15 18.70 -17.78 -9.93
C ASN A 15 18.58 -19.03 -9.03
N VAL A 16 17.41 -19.64 -8.99
CA VAL A 16 17.12 -20.84 -8.19
C VAL A 16 17.12 -22.14 -9.00
N VAL A 17 17.26 -22.06 -10.32
CA VAL A 17 17.33 -23.21 -11.24
C VAL A 17 18.75 -23.46 -11.69
N ASN A 18 19.23 -24.69 -11.54
CA ASN A 18 20.48 -25.17 -12.10
C ASN A 18 20.22 -26.52 -12.81
N GLU A 19 20.67 -26.67 -14.06
CA GLU A 19 20.44 -27.86 -14.90
C GLU A 19 18.95 -28.31 -14.86
N ASP A 20 18.03 -27.35 -15.08
CA ASP A 20 16.57 -27.54 -15.06
C ASP A 20 15.98 -28.00 -13.71
N LYS A 21 16.77 -28.02 -12.64
CA LYS A 21 16.33 -28.44 -11.30
C LYS A 21 16.27 -27.24 -10.35
N PRO A 22 15.13 -27.02 -9.66
CA PRO A 22 15.10 -26.05 -8.58
C PRO A 22 16.01 -26.49 -7.43
N ASN A 23 16.66 -25.51 -6.81
CA ASN A 23 17.36 -25.67 -5.55
C ASN A 23 16.38 -26.06 -4.41
N LYS A 24 16.92 -26.34 -3.23
CA LYS A 24 16.13 -26.86 -2.11
C LYS A 24 15.08 -25.85 -1.63
N GLU A 25 15.46 -24.59 -1.48
CA GLU A 25 14.57 -23.54 -0.99
C GLU A 25 13.46 -23.21 -1.99
N ALA A 26 13.76 -23.14 -3.29
CA ALA A 26 12.73 -22.96 -4.31
C ALA A 26 11.72 -24.11 -4.31
N LYS A 27 12.16 -25.37 -4.17
CA LYS A 27 11.23 -26.50 -4.01
C LYS A 27 10.33 -26.33 -2.80
N GLU A 28 10.90 -25.94 -1.67
CA GLU A 28 10.14 -25.73 -0.44
C GLU A 28 9.13 -24.59 -0.59
N ILE A 29 9.53 -23.47 -1.19
CA ILE A 29 8.64 -22.32 -1.43
C ILE A 29 7.51 -22.71 -2.38
N ILE A 30 7.82 -23.34 -3.53
CA ILE A 30 6.82 -23.79 -4.51
C ILE A 30 5.83 -24.77 -3.86
N GLN A 31 6.32 -25.74 -3.08
CA GLN A 31 5.47 -26.71 -2.39
C GLN A 31 4.62 -26.08 -1.29
N THR A 32 5.18 -25.12 -0.56
CA THR A 32 4.47 -24.42 0.51
C THR A 32 3.35 -23.58 -0.08
N LEU A 33 3.63 -22.82 -1.15
CA LEU A 33 2.63 -21.98 -1.79
C LEU A 33 1.61 -22.79 -2.60
N ASP A 34 1.99 -23.92 -3.20
CA ASP A 34 1.13 -24.81 -4.00
C ASP A 34 0.06 -24.04 -4.79
N SER A 35 0.53 -23.23 -5.73
CA SER A 35 -0.26 -22.33 -6.55
C SER A 35 0.44 -22.15 -7.90
N TYR A 36 -0.19 -21.43 -8.82
CA TYR A 36 0.32 -21.16 -10.16
C TYR A 36 1.80 -20.85 -10.14
N THR A 37 2.59 -21.67 -10.85
CA THR A 37 4.04 -21.55 -10.93
C THR A 37 4.48 -21.75 -12.37
N GLU A 38 5.24 -20.82 -12.91
CA GLU A 38 5.87 -20.92 -14.22
C GLU A 38 7.34 -20.55 -14.16
N TYR A 39 8.11 -20.99 -15.15
CA TYR A 39 9.49 -20.53 -15.29
C TYR A 39 9.53 -19.03 -15.65
N SER A 40 10.52 -18.32 -15.09
CA SER A 40 10.82 -16.94 -15.49
C SER A 40 11.37 -16.90 -16.93
N PRO A 41 11.38 -15.73 -17.61
CA PRO A 41 11.89 -15.60 -18.98
C PRO A 41 13.33 -16.05 -19.16
N SER A 42 14.19 -15.88 -18.14
CA SER A 42 15.58 -16.34 -18.15
C SER A 42 15.72 -17.86 -17.99
N LEU A 43 14.66 -18.55 -17.56
CA LEU A 43 14.64 -19.97 -17.16
C LEU A 43 15.54 -20.29 -15.97
N THR A 44 16.14 -19.28 -15.33
CA THR A 44 16.96 -19.45 -14.12
C THR A 44 16.12 -19.38 -12.84
N GLY A 45 14.81 -19.13 -12.96
CA GLY A 45 13.92 -18.83 -11.85
C GLY A 45 12.47 -19.21 -12.09
N PHE A 46 11.60 -18.80 -11.15
CA PHE A 46 10.16 -19.05 -11.19
C PHE A 46 9.34 -17.84 -10.80
N TYR A 47 8.18 -17.69 -11.44
CA TYR A 47 7.11 -16.80 -11.01
C TYR A 47 5.99 -17.62 -10.39
N ILE A 48 5.60 -17.26 -9.17
CA ILE A 48 4.49 -17.89 -8.43
C ILE A 48 3.42 -16.83 -8.18
N ILE A 49 2.16 -17.13 -8.46
CA ILE A 49 1.04 -16.23 -8.21
C ILE A 49 0.10 -16.87 -7.20
N VAL A 50 -0.20 -16.14 -6.12
CA VAL A 50 -1.15 -16.54 -5.08
C VAL A 50 -2.25 -15.51 -4.89
N LYS A 51 -3.43 -15.97 -4.48
CA LYS A 51 -4.48 -15.08 -3.98
C LYS A 51 -4.32 -14.89 -2.46
N ALA A 52 -3.62 -13.83 -2.07
CA ALA A 52 -3.30 -13.49 -0.70
C ALA A 52 -2.83 -12.03 -0.61
N ASP A 53 -2.99 -11.41 0.56
CA ASP A 53 -2.47 -10.08 0.85
C ASP A 53 -1.04 -10.18 1.38
N LYS A 54 -0.12 -9.40 0.80
CA LYS A 54 1.23 -9.19 1.34
C LYS A 54 1.16 -8.32 2.60
N GLU A 55 1.30 -8.95 3.76
CA GLU A 55 1.26 -8.27 5.05
C GLU A 55 2.62 -7.82 5.59
N THR A 56 3.62 -7.70 4.73
CA THR A 56 4.95 -7.18 5.09
C THR A 56 5.33 -6.02 4.19
N ASP A 57 6.19 -5.14 4.69
CA ASP A 57 6.82 -4.12 3.86
C ASP A 57 8.16 -4.58 3.29
N LYS A 58 8.69 -5.70 3.81
CA LYS A 58 9.83 -6.36 3.22
C LYS A 58 9.43 -6.92 1.87
N ALA A 59 10.24 -6.69 0.86
CA ALA A 59 9.93 -7.07 -0.51
C ALA A 59 10.92 -8.06 -1.09
N ARG A 60 12.15 -8.12 -0.59
CA ARG A 60 13.24 -8.93 -1.14
C ARG A 60 14.12 -9.48 -0.02
N SER A 61 14.67 -10.66 -0.23
CA SER A 61 15.80 -11.19 0.54
C SER A 61 16.63 -12.13 -0.33
N GLU A 62 17.93 -12.23 -0.04
CA GLU A 62 18.74 -13.37 -0.47
C GLU A 62 18.21 -14.66 0.17
N LEU A 63 18.26 -15.75 -0.58
CA LEU A 63 17.94 -17.09 -0.09
C LEU A 63 19.14 -17.66 0.69
N ILE A 64 18.87 -18.58 1.61
CA ILE A 64 19.82 -18.99 2.65
C ILE A 64 20.94 -19.87 2.07
N ASP A 65 20.61 -20.74 1.12
CA ASP A 65 21.52 -21.74 0.59
C ASP A 65 22.46 -21.17 -0.49
N ASN A 66 22.09 -20.05 -1.14
CA ASN A 66 22.88 -19.41 -2.19
C ASN A 66 22.67 -17.88 -2.23
N PRO A 67 23.70 -17.05 -2.02
CA PRO A 67 23.57 -15.59 -2.03
C PRO A 67 23.23 -15.00 -3.40
N GLU A 68 23.46 -15.74 -4.50
CA GLU A 68 23.04 -15.32 -5.84
C GLU A 68 21.56 -15.60 -6.11
N SER A 69 20.92 -16.39 -5.24
CA SER A 69 19.50 -16.74 -5.33
C SER A 69 18.68 -15.81 -4.45
N GLU A 70 17.54 -15.35 -4.96
CA GLU A 70 16.75 -14.34 -4.27
C GLU A 70 15.26 -14.68 -4.29
N ILE A 71 14.54 -14.17 -3.29
CA ILE A 71 13.08 -14.14 -3.26
C ILE A 71 12.63 -12.70 -3.24
N GLU A 72 11.69 -12.37 -4.13
CA GLU A 72 10.98 -11.10 -4.11
C GLU A 72 9.46 -11.33 -4.02
N ILE A 73 8.76 -10.54 -3.19
CA ILE A 73 7.32 -10.64 -2.98
C ILE A 73 6.67 -9.28 -3.24
N TYR A 74 5.71 -9.24 -4.16
CA TYR A 74 5.07 -8.01 -4.65
C TYR A 74 3.56 -8.06 -4.50
N ASP A 75 2.96 -6.94 -4.10
CA ASP A 75 1.52 -6.71 -4.12
C ASP A 75 1.08 -6.00 -5.41
N ASN A 76 0.02 -6.54 -6.04
CA ASN A 76 -0.88 -6.01 -7.08
C ASN A 76 -0.41 -5.07 -8.23
N LEU A 77 0.84 -4.65 -8.36
CA LEU A 77 1.17 -3.54 -9.28
C LEU A 77 2.50 -3.66 -10.02
N ARG A 78 3.18 -4.81 -9.96
CA ARG A 78 4.28 -5.13 -10.89
C ARG A 78 3.74 -5.96 -12.05
N PHE A 79 3.98 -5.51 -13.28
CA PHE A 79 3.66 -6.29 -14.47
C PHE A 79 4.56 -7.54 -14.49
N PHE A 80 3.96 -8.72 -14.36
CA PHE A 80 4.66 -9.97 -14.65
C PHE A 80 4.67 -10.19 -16.17
N THR A 81 5.81 -10.60 -16.69
CA THR A 81 5.85 -11.22 -18.01
C THR A 81 5.40 -12.66 -17.84
N PHE A 82 4.30 -13.05 -18.50
CA PHE A 82 3.83 -14.43 -18.47
C PHE A 82 4.56 -15.22 -19.54
N THR A 83 5.25 -16.29 -19.14
CA THR A 83 5.93 -17.17 -20.10
C THR A 83 5.02 -18.27 -20.62
N GLY A 84 3.98 -18.64 -19.84
CA GLY A 84 3.12 -19.78 -20.11
C GLY A 84 3.83 -21.13 -19.93
N ARG A 85 5.10 -21.13 -19.49
CA ARG A 85 5.90 -22.34 -19.27
C ARG A 85 5.64 -22.87 -17.87
N ILE A 86 4.48 -23.47 -17.70
CA ILE A 86 4.04 -24.01 -16.40
C ILE A 86 5.05 -25.02 -15.86
N TYR A 87 5.43 -24.83 -14.61
CA TYR A 87 6.24 -25.79 -13.88
C TYR A 87 5.35 -26.95 -13.42
N ARG A 88 5.51 -28.13 -14.04
CA ARG A 88 4.75 -29.35 -13.71
C ARG A 88 3.23 -29.11 -13.79
N ASP A 89 2.50 -29.40 -12.71
CA ASP A 89 1.05 -29.36 -12.58
C ASP A 89 0.53 -28.12 -11.83
N TYR A 90 1.42 -27.17 -11.47
CA TYR A 90 1.08 -25.92 -10.79
C TYR A 90 0.45 -24.88 -11.74
N SER A 91 -0.69 -25.23 -12.33
CA SER A 91 -1.37 -24.43 -13.37
C SER A 91 -2.51 -23.54 -12.84
N GLU A 92 -2.87 -23.66 -11.56
CA GLU A 92 -4.00 -22.95 -10.95
C GLU A 92 -3.58 -21.96 -9.88
N ILE A 93 -4.14 -20.74 -9.91
CA ILE A 93 -3.95 -19.76 -8.84
C ILE A 93 -4.86 -20.11 -7.66
N LYS A 94 -4.29 -20.30 -6.46
CA LYS A 94 -5.00 -20.71 -5.25
C LYS A 94 -4.93 -19.64 -4.15
N GLY A 95 -5.90 -19.67 -3.23
CA GLY A 95 -5.90 -18.84 -2.03
C GLY A 95 -4.96 -19.40 -0.96
N ARG A 96 -3.92 -18.65 -0.59
CA ARG A 96 -2.75 -19.16 0.14
C ARG A 96 -2.22 -18.21 1.20
N GLN A 97 -3.12 -17.63 1.99
CA GLN A 97 -2.75 -16.57 2.92
C GLN A 97 -1.80 -17.05 4.02
N ASP A 98 -2.10 -18.19 4.65
CA ASP A 98 -1.28 -18.71 5.74
C ASP A 98 0.06 -19.26 5.22
N GLU A 99 0.06 -19.83 4.03
CA GLU A 99 1.26 -20.31 3.35
C GLU A 99 2.17 -19.15 2.94
N LEU A 100 1.61 -18.05 2.40
CA LEU A 100 2.37 -16.83 2.12
C LEU A 100 2.99 -16.26 3.40
N ASN A 101 2.25 -16.23 4.50
CA ASN A 101 2.78 -15.76 5.79
C ASN A 101 3.98 -16.62 6.24
N LYS A 102 3.90 -17.97 6.11
CA LYS A 102 5.03 -18.86 6.43
C LYS A 102 6.27 -18.59 5.58
N VAL A 103 6.09 -18.35 4.28
CA VAL A 103 7.20 -18.01 3.37
C VAL A 103 7.82 -16.66 3.75
N VAL A 104 7.00 -15.64 4.02
CA VAL A 104 7.46 -14.33 4.49
C VAL A 104 8.25 -14.46 5.79
N ASP A 105 7.69 -15.16 6.78
CA ASP A 105 8.31 -15.32 8.10
C ASP A 105 9.67 -16.01 8.00
N LYS A 106 9.77 -17.03 7.15
CA LYS A 106 11.01 -17.79 6.99
C LYS A 106 12.07 -17.05 6.17
N TYR A 107 11.69 -16.45 5.04
CA TYR A 107 12.64 -15.98 4.03
C TYR A 107 12.82 -14.46 3.98
N LEU A 108 11.88 -13.66 4.48
CA LEU A 108 12.03 -12.20 4.52
C LEU A 108 12.42 -11.67 5.90
N SER A 109 12.34 -12.47 6.97
CA SER A 109 12.51 -11.97 8.34
C SER A 109 13.95 -11.79 8.83
N ARG A 110 14.98 -11.98 7.99
CA ARG A 110 16.36 -11.70 8.44
C ARG A 110 16.58 -10.19 8.62
N SER A 111 16.98 -9.84 9.84
CA SER A 111 17.52 -8.58 10.37
C SER A 111 16.70 -7.30 10.17
N ASP A 112 15.93 -6.92 11.18
CA ASP A 112 16.14 -5.65 11.89
C ASP A 112 15.77 -5.88 13.37
N PRO A 113 16.49 -5.29 14.34
CA PRO A 113 16.02 -5.24 15.72
C PRO A 113 14.63 -4.61 15.74
N GLU A 114 13.73 -5.25 16.46
CA GLU A 114 12.39 -4.76 16.73
C GLU A 114 12.49 -3.29 17.19
N PRO A 115 11.91 -2.32 16.47
CA PRO A 115 11.91 -0.95 16.94
C PRO A 115 11.09 -0.94 18.24
N GLU A 116 11.76 -0.58 19.33
CA GLU A 116 11.12 -0.34 20.61
C GLU A 116 9.91 0.59 20.40
N THR A 117 8.75 0.11 20.84
CA THR A 117 7.51 0.89 20.91
C THR A 117 7.79 2.23 21.61
N PRO A 118 7.61 3.38 20.94
CA PRO A 118 7.58 4.64 21.66
C PRO A 118 6.35 4.63 22.55
N GLU A 119 6.61 4.74 23.84
CA GLU A 119 5.65 5.02 24.89
C GLU A 119 4.78 6.22 24.49
N ASN A 120 3.47 6.04 24.69
CA ASN A 120 2.42 6.99 24.39
C ASN A 120 2.72 8.34 25.05
N LYS A 121 3.20 9.32 24.27
CA LYS A 121 3.19 10.72 24.70
C LYS A 121 1.80 11.24 24.42
N ASP A 122 1.02 11.41 25.48
CA ASP A 122 -0.19 12.21 25.48
C ASP A 122 0.14 13.58 24.88
N ILE A 123 -0.21 13.76 23.60
CA ILE A 123 -0.23 15.07 22.98
C ILE A 123 -1.52 15.71 23.48
N ASP A 124 -1.33 16.64 24.42
CA ASP A 124 -2.33 17.57 24.91
C ASP A 124 -3.22 18.05 23.76
N GLY A 125 -4.52 17.81 23.92
CA GLY A 125 -5.57 18.05 22.93
C GLY A 125 -5.75 19.54 22.65
N SER A 126 -4.85 20.13 21.89
CA SER A 126 -5.06 21.41 21.27
C SER A 126 -5.97 21.22 20.05
N LYS A 127 -7.28 21.35 20.28
CA LYS A 127 -8.30 21.44 19.23
C LYS A 127 -7.84 22.42 18.13
N PRO A 128 -7.78 22.01 16.85
CA PRO A 128 -7.59 22.96 15.77
C PRO A 128 -8.81 23.89 15.70
N HIS A 129 -8.51 25.17 15.77
CA HIS A 129 -9.37 26.34 15.59
C HIS A 129 -10.51 26.17 14.55
N GLY A 130 -11.76 26.35 14.99
CA GLY A 130 -12.82 27.06 14.24
C GLY A 130 -13.70 26.30 13.22
N LEU A 131 -13.43 25.05 12.87
CA LEU A 131 -14.29 24.24 11.99
C LEU A 131 -14.59 22.87 12.62
N GLU A 132 -15.79 22.34 12.43
CA GLU A 132 -16.15 21.01 12.92
C GLU A 132 -15.43 19.93 12.07
N LEU A 133 -15.13 18.78 12.68
CA LEU A 133 -14.40 17.69 12.01
C LEU A 133 -15.08 17.23 10.69
N LYS A 134 -16.41 17.34 10.62
CA LYS A 134 -17.19 17.03 9.42
C LYS A 134 -16.89 18.00 8.28
N ASP A 135 -16.75 19.29 8.59
CA ASP A 135 -16.48 20.33 7.59
C ASP A 135 -15.10 20.12 6.95
N LEU A 136 -14.09 19.74 7.75
CA LEU A 136 -12.75 19.41 7.25
C LEU A 136 -12.75 18.20 6.31
N HIS A 137 -13.51 17.16 6.64
CA HIS A 137 -13.60 15.96 5.79
C HIS A 137 -14.31 16.28 4.46
N GLU A 138 -15.38 17.07 4.50
CA GLU A 138 -16.06 17.54 3.29
C GLU A 138 -15.16 18.41 2.41
N ILE A 139 -14.32 19.28 3.01
CA ILE A 139 -13.32 20.06 2.29
C ILE A 139 -12.28 19.14 1.65
N ALA A 140 -11.75 18.16 2.39
CA ALA A 140 -10.79 17.19 1.86
C ALA A 140 -11.37 16.37 0.69
N MET A 141 -12.64 15.98 0.77
CA MET A 141 -13.34 15.24 -0.29
C MET A 141 -13.56 16.04 -1.58
N LYS A 142 -13.33 17.36 -1.59
CA LYS A 142 -13.30 18.18 -2.81
C LYS A 142 -11.97 18.11 -3.55
N ASP A 143 -10.90 17.64 -2.92
CA ASP A 143 -9.66 17.29 -3.60
C ASP A 143 -9.85 15.96 -4.32
N ASN A 144 -9.81 15.99 -5.65
CA ASN A 144 -9.99 14.81 -6.51
C ASN A 144 -9.05 13.67 -6.10
N LYS A 145 -7.78 13.99 -5.81
CA LYS A 145 -6.79 12.96 -5.50
C LYS A 145 -7.05 12.33 -4.14
N PHE A 146 -7.46 13.14 -3.17
CA PHE A 146 -7.90 12.64 -1.87
C PHE A 146 -9.12 11.72 -2.05
N LYS A 147 -10.14 12.17 -2.79
CA LYS A 147 -11.37 11.42 -3.01
C LYS A 147 -11.14 10.08 -3.70
N GLU A 148 -10.36 10.05 -4.78
CA GLU A 148 -10.00 8.83 -5.53
C GLU A 148 -9.35 7.80 -4.60
N LEU A 149 -8.28 8.20 -3.90
CA LEU A 149 -7.57 7.35 -2.95
C LEU A 149 -8.46 6.90 -1.79
N TYR A 150 -9.27 7.81 -1.25
CA TYR A 150 -10.18 7.51 -0.14
C TYR A 150 -11.22 6.45 -0.53
N GLN A 151 -11.64 6.43 -1.80
CA GLN A 151 -12.54 5.44 -2.38
C GLN A 151 -11.83 4.16 -2.85
N GLY A 152 -10.50 4.13 -2.80
CA GLY A 152 -9.68 2.95 -3.08
C GLY A 152 -9.12 2.88 -4.51
N ASP A 153 -9.23 3.96 -5.29
CA ASP A 153 -8.57 4.02 -6.59
C ASP A 153 -7.08 4.33 -6.41
N ILE A 154 -6.26 3.30 -6.64
CA ILE A 154 -4.79 3.36 -6.57
C ILE A 154 -4.13 3.29 -7.95
N SER A 155 -4.90 3.41 -9.04
CA SER A 155 -4.41 3.20 -10.41
C SER A 155 -3.23 4.09 -10.81
N SER A 156 -3.07 5.26 -10.18
CA SER A 156 -1.93 6.16 -10.41
C SER A 156 -0.69 5.86 -9.56
N TYR A 157 -0.72 4.81 -8.74
CA TYR A 157 0.38 4.45 -7.85
C TYR A 157 0.93 3.06 -8.21
N PRO A 158 2.26 2.87 -8.14
CA PRO A 158 2.90 1.60 -8.47
C PRO A 158 2.89 0.59 -7.32
N SER A 159 2.44 0.96 -6.11
CA SER A 159 2.22 0.01 -5.02
C SER A 159 1.12 0.50 -4.07
N GLN A 160 0.55 -0.44 -3.29
CA GLN A 160 -0.46 -0.08 -2.29
C GLN A 160 0.15 0.77 -1.16
N SER A 161 1.38 0.47 -0.74
CA SER A 161 2.06 1.23 0.32
C SER A 161 2.35 2.68 -0.10
N GLU A 162 2.61 2.94 -1.38
CA GLU A 162 2.73 4.30 -1.92
C GLU A 162 1.39 5.03 -1.96
N ALA A 163 0.32 4.35 -2.36
CA ALA A 163 -1.03 4.91 -2.33
C ALA A 163 -1.47 5.24 -0.89
N ASP A 164 -1.16 4.36 0.07
CA ASP A 164 -1.43 4.54 1.50
C ASP A 164 -0.72 5.79 2.02
N LEU A 165 0.58 5.94 1.73
CA LEU A 165 1.36 7.11 2.13
C LEU A 165 0.85 8.39 1.47
N ALA A 166 0.46 8.35 0.20
CA ALA A 166 -0.06 9.52 -0.50
C ALA A 166 -1.38 10.01 0.09
N LEU A 167 -2.29 9.09 0.43
CA LEU A 167 -3.54 9.42 1.11
C LEU A 167 -3.24 9.98 2.51
N MET A 168 -2.32 9.35 3.25
CA MET A 168 -1.95 9.78 4.60
C MET A 168 -1.32 11.18 4.61
N SER A 169 -0.48 11.51 3.62
CA SER A 169 0.10 12.87 3.47
C SER A 169 -0.96 13.93 3.19
N LYS A 170 -1.99 13.61 2.39
CA LYS A 170 -3.15 14.51 2.22
C LYS A 170 -3.92 14.69 3.53
N MET A 171 -4.11 13.60 4.29
CA MET A 171 -4.73 13.69 5.62
C MET A 171 -3.90 14.57 6.56
N ALA A 172 -2.56 14.43 6.57
CA ALA A 172 -1.67 15.27 7.37
C ALA A 172 -1.83 16.77 7.04
N PHE A 173 -1.99 17.11 5.76
CA PHE A 173 -2.28 18.48 5.33
C PHE A 173 -3.60 19.00 5.95
N TYR A 174 -4.71 18.28 5.76
CA TYR A 174 -6.04 18.74 6.20
C TYR A 174 -6.25 18.71 7.72
N THR A 175 -5.67 17.73 8.39
CA THR A 175 -5.83 17.51 9.84
C THR A 175 -4.78 18.27 10.66
N GLN A 176 -3.95 19.10 10.02
CA GLN A 176 -2.84 19.79 10.67
C GLN A 176 -1.91 18.82 11.44
N LYS A 177 -1.69 17.64 10.86
CA LYS A 177 -0.85 16.57 11.40
C LYS A 177 -1.36 15.96 12.72
N ASP A 178 -2.66 16.03 13.02
CA ASP A 178 -3.26 15.32 14.14
C ASP A 178 -3.27 13.80 13.87
N PRO A 179 -2.44 13.00 14.58
CA PRO A 179 -2.31 11.56 14.31
C PRO A 179 -3.63 10.79 14.50
N SER A 180 -4.43 11.18 15.50
CA SER A 180 -5.69 10.49 15.84
C SER A 180 -6.75 10.73 14.77
N LEU A 181 -6.83 11.96 14.26
CA LEU A 181 -7.73 12.28 13.14
C LEU A 181 -7.28 11.60 11.85
N MET A 182 -5.97 11.58 11.58
CA MET A 182 -5.40 10.88 10.43
C MET A 182 -5.74 9.38 10.47
N GLU A 183 -5.49 8.70 11.60
CA GLU A 183 -5.83 7.27 11.78
C GLU A 183 -7.34 7.03 11.60
N ASN A 184 -8.18 7.90 12.19
CA ASN A 184 -9.63 7.79 12.10
C ASN A 184 -10.13 7.91 10.65
N TRP A 185 -9.63 8.89 9.90
CA TRP A 185 -9.99 9.11 8.50
C TRP A 185 -9.50 7.96 7.64
N PHE A 186 -8.26 7.53 7.81
CA PHE A 186 -7.70 6.43 7.04
C PHE A 186 -8.46 5.12 7.29
N SER A 187 -8.79 4.81 8.55
CA SER A 187 -9.54 3.61 8.92
C SER A 187 -10.98 3.57 8.37
N ARG A 188 -11.51 4.70 7.90
CA ARG A 188 -12.82 4.80 7.22
C ARG A 188 -12.72 4.81 5.70
N SER A 189 -11.52 5.03 5.15
CA SER A 189 -11.28 4.90 3.71
C SER A 189 -11.38 3.44 3.25
N ALA A 190 -11.51 3.24 1.94
CA ALA A 190 -11.44 1.90 1.34
C ALA A 190 -10.07 1.25 1.58
N LEU A 191 -8.98 2.03 1.53
CA LEU A 191 -7.62 1.53 1.80
C LEU A 191 -7.44 1.06 3.24
N GLY A 192 -8.13 1.69 4.20
CA GLY A 192 -8.14 1.29 5.61
C GLY A 192 -8.96 0.04 5.92
N GLN A 193 -9.80 -0.44 4.98
CA GLN A 193 -10.56 -1.69 5.18
C GLN A 193 -9.71 -2.96 4.99
N ARG A 194 -8.52 -2.83 4.40
CA ARG A 194 -7.62 -3.97 4.11
C ARG A 194 -7.06 -4.61 5.37
N ARG A 195 -6.74 -5.91 5.26
CA ARG A 195 -6.19 -6.73 6.36
C ARG A 195 -4.89 -6.13 6.91
N LYS A 196 -3.97 -5.72 6.02
CA LYS A 196 -2.71 -5.05 6.34
C LYS A 196 -2.90 -3.88 7.32
N TRP A 197 -3.75 -2.89 6.98
CA TRP A 197 -4.01 -1.76 7.87
C TRP A 197 -4.68 -2.22 9.17
N ARG A 198 -5.71 -3.07 9.11
CA ARG A 198 -6.49 -3.48 10.30
C ARG A 198 -5.73 -4.35 11.29
N LYS A 199 -4.67 -5.04 10.87
CA LYS A 199 -3.93 -6.01 11.69
C LYS A 199 -2.54 -5.53 12.10
N ARG A 200 -1.90 -4.61 11.36
CA ARG A 200 -0.52 -4.17 11.62
C ARG A 200 -0.46 -2.78 12.26
N ARG A 201 -0.40 -2.73 13.59
CA ARG A 201 -0.23 -1.48 14.36
C ARG A 201 1.10 -0.79 14.05
N ASP A 202 2.17 -1.56 13.87
CA ASP A 202 3.48 -1.06 13.45
C ASP A 202 3.42 -0.35 12.09
N TYR A 203 2.68 -0.91 11.14
CA TYR A 203 2.45 -0.29 9.83
C TYR A 203 1.65 1.00 9.94
N GLN A 204 0.61 1.02 10.80
CA GLN A 204 -0.20 2.21 11.04
C GLN A 204 0.66 3.38 11.54
N HIS A 205 1.37 3.18 12.65
CA HIS A 205 2.22 4.21 13.26
C HIS A 205 3.26 4.72 12.29
N ARG A 206 4.02 3.80 11.66
CA ARG A 206 5.07 4.18 10.72
C ARG A 206 4.54 4.98 9.51
N THR A 207 3.35 4.64 9.01
CA THR A 207 2.74 5.36 7.89
C THR A 207 2.30 6.76 8.29
N ILE A 208 1.71 6.90 9.48
CA ILE A 208 1.32 8.20 10.06
C ILE A 208 2.57 9.07 10.29
N ASP A 209 3.58 8.54 10.98
CA ASP A 209 4.81 9.27 11.30
C ASP A 209 5.55 9.74 10.05
N LYS A 210 5.60 8.87 9.02
CA LYS A 210 6.21 9.21 7.74
C LYS A 210 5.46 10.34 7.03
N ALA A 211 4.13 10.32 7.06
CA ALA A 211 3.31 11.38 6.47
C ALA A 211 3.46 12.71 7.24
N ILE A 212 3.47 12.68 8.57
CA ILE A 212 3.68 13.86 9.43
C ILE A 212 5.04 14.49 9.14
N SER A 213 6.09 13.66 9.06
CA SER A 213 7.47 14.11 8.80
C SER A 213 7.64 14.66 7.39
N GLY A 214 6.99 14.03 6.39
CA GLY A 214 7.10 14.42 4.98
C GLY A 214 6.24 15.62 4.56
N THR A 215 5.23 15.99 5.35
CA THR A 215 4.32 17.08 5.02
C THR A 215 4.86 18.42 5.51
N THR A 216 5.17 19.36 4.61
CA THR A 216 5.77 20.66 4.97
C THR A 216 4.75 21.77 5.20
N GLU A 217 3.56 21.66 4.60
CA GLU A 217 2.48 22.64 4.69
C GLU A 217 1.23 22.00 5.28
N THR A 218 0.40 22.80 5.96
CA THR A 218 -0.88 22.34 6.53
C THR A 218 -2.00 23.29 6.14
N TYR A 219 -3.22 22.78 6.17
CA TYR A 219 -4.41 23.54 5.84
C TYR A 219 -4.68 24.62 6.89
N ASP A 220 -4.71 25.87 6.46
CA ASP A 220 -5.20 27.00 7.25
C ASP A 220 -6.57 27.46 6.69
N PRO A 221 -7.66 27.37 7.49
CA PRO A 221 -8.99 27.84 7.10
C PRO A 221 -9.03 29.32 6.69
N LYS A 222 -8.16 30.17 7.26
CA LYS A 222 -8.16 31.62 7.04
C LYS A 222 -7.58 32.00 5.67
N THR A 223 -6.55 31.29 5.22
CA THR A 223 -5.92 31.47 3.91
C THR A 223 -6.65 30.74 2.77
N SER A 224 -7.32 29.63 3.06
CA SER A 224 -8.08 28.87 2.05
C SER A 224 -9.43 29.51 1.69
N SER A 225 -10.14 30.12 2.65
CA SER A 225 -11.38 30.87 2.39
C SER A 225 -11.18 32.06 1.44
N SER A 226 -9.98 32.64 1.41
CA SER A 226 -9.63 33.75 0.51
C SER A 226 -9.29 33.30 -0.92
N MET A 227 -8.84 32.06 -1.13
CA MET A 227 -8.66 31.47 -2.47
C MET A 227 -9.99 31.05 -3.12
N ASP A 228 -10.91 30.47 -2.34
CA ASP A 228 -12.25 30.10 -2.85
C ASP A 228 -13.11 31.33 -3.19
N LYS A 229 -13.02 32.41 -2.40
CA LYS A 229 -13.69 33.68 -2.74
C LYS A 229 -13.17 34.31 -4.04
N LYS A 230 -11.87 34.20 -4.34
CA LYS A 230 -11.30 34.68 -5.61
C LYS A 230 -11.75 33.85 -6.82
N ARG A 231 -11.91 32.53 -6.66
CA ARG A 231 -12.42 31.64 -7.71
C ARG A 231 -13.91 31.89 -8.00
N ASP A 232 -14.70 32.21 -6.98
CA ASP A 232 -16.13 32.51 -7.14
C ASP A 232 -16.37 33.94 -7.67
N SER A 233 -15.55 34.93 -7.28
CA SER A 233 -15.61 36.29 -7.85
C SER A 233 -15.23 36.34 -9.33
N GLY A 234 -14.32 35.45 -9.77
CA GLY A 234 -13.92 35.33 -11.18
C GLY A 234 -14.96 34.67 -12.08
N ARG A 235 -15.92 33.91 -11.53
CA ARG A 235 -17.05 33.34 -12.30
C ARG A 235 -18.19 34.33 -12.50
N LYS A 236 -18.36 35.30 -11.60
CA LYS A 236 -19.42 36.33 -11.72
C LYS A 236 -19.07 37.47 -12.70
N SER A 237 -17.81 37.64 -13.09
CA SER A 237 -17.40 38.69 -14.04
C SER A 237 -17.56 38.33 -15.53
N PHE A 238 -17.92 37.08 -15.87
CA PHE A 238 -18.06 36.64 -17.27
C PHE A 238 -19.50 36.62 -17.81
N LEU A 239 -20.49 37.10 -17.06
CA LEU A 239 -21.91 37.08 -17.46
C LEU A 239 -22.49 38.42 -17.94
N ASN A 240 -21.69 39.51 -18.02
CA ASN A 240 -22.18 40.84 -18.38
C ASN A 240 -21.52 41.48 -19.62
N LEU A 241 -21.35 40.73 -20.70
CA LEU A 241 -21.11 41.32 -22.03
C LEU A 241 -22.05 40.67 -23.05
N ARG A 242 -23.21 41.29 -23.26
CA ARG A 242 -24.06 41.04 -24.44
C ARG A 242 -23.70 42.05 -25.55
N PRO A 243 -23.74 41.65 -26.82
CA PRO A 243 -23.36 42.50 -27.94
C PRO A 243 -24.48 43.51 -28.29
N SER A 244 -24.08 44.68 -28.79
CA SER A 244 -24.91 45.55 -29.62
C SER A 244 -24.46 45.42 -31.06
#